data_AF-D3UYE2-F1
#
_entry.id   AF-D3UYE2-F1
#
_cell.length_a   1.000
_cell.length_b   1.000
_cell.length_c   1.000
_cell.angle_alpha   90.00
_cell.angle_beta   90.00
_cell.angle_gamma   90.00
#
_symmetry.space_group_name_H-M   'P 1'
#
loop_
_entity.id
_entity.type
_entity.pdbx_description
1 polymer ?
#
loop_
_entity_poly.entity_id
_entity_poly.type
_entity_poly.pdbx_seq_one_letter_code
_entity_poly.pdbx_strand_id
1 'polypeptide(L)' 'MVNSSVKSEGKLAVMMIFCFQLLSVTQTDMIKMRVSDGRELVLKFEENKVNH' A
#
# COMPACT_ATOMS: atom_id res chain seq x y z
N MET A 1 -24.19 -5.74 21.53
CA MET A 1 -23.11 -6.76 21.51
C MET A 1 -22.23 -6.50 20.28
N VAL A 2 -21.00 -6.05 20.53
CA VAL A 2 -19.97 -5.63 19.57
C VAL A 2 -19.34 -6.88 18.94
N ASN A 3 -19.89 -7.39 17.83
CA ASN A 3 -19.36 -8.60 17.18
C ASN A 3 -19.10 -8.44 15.67
N SER A 4 -19.26 -7.24 15.10
CA SER A 4 -19.04 -7.00 13.66
C SER A 4 -17.63 -6.47 13.31
N SER A 5 -16.89 -5.92 14.29
CA SER A 5 -15.61 -5.25 14.02
C SER A 5 -14.46 -6.21 13.70
N VAL A 6 -14.34 -7.32 14.45
CA VAL A 6 -13.22 -8.28 14.31
C VAL A 6 -13.18 -8.94 12.94
N LYS A 7 -14.35 -9.20 12.31
CA LYS A 7 -14.42 -9.70 10.93
C LYS A 7 -14.04 -8.65 9.88
N SER A 8 -14.11 -7.35 10.21
CA SER A 8 -13.74 -6.26 9.30
C SER A 8 -12.24 -6.03 9.25
N GLU A 9 -11.55 -6.17 10.39
CA GLU A 9 -10.10 -6.00 10.48
C GLU A 9 -9.35 -7.06 9.69
N GLY A 10 -9.77 -8.33 9.76
CA GLY A 10 -9.18 -9.39 8.95
C GLY A 10 -9.33 -9.15 7.45
N LYS A 11 -10.48 -8.63 7.01
CA LYS A 11 -10.69 -8.26 5.59
C LYS A 11 -9.84 -7.07 5.18
N LEU A 12 -9.72 -6.07 6.05
CA LEU A 12 -8.88 -4.90 5.82
C LEU A 12 -7.40 -5.30 5.71
N ALA A 13 -6.92 -6.17 6.60
CA ALA A 13 -5.55 -6.70 6.57
C ALA A 13 -5.27 -7.46 5.28
N VAL A 14 -6.19 -8.31 4.82
CA VAL A 14 -6.07 -9.02 3.54
C VAL A 14 -6.02 -8.03 2.36
N MET A 15 -6.89 -7.01 2.34
CA MET A 15 -6.86 -5.97 1.31
C MET A 15 -5.52 -5.21 1.32
N MET A 16 -5.00 -4.86 2.49
CA MET A 16 -3.69 -4.20 2.63
C MET A 16 -2.56 -5.07 2.10
N ILE A 17 -2.55 -6.38 2.40
CA ILE A 17 -1.55 -7.32 1.89
C ILE A 17 -1.60 -7.41 0.36
N PHE A 18 -2.79 -7.55 -0.23
CA PHE A 18 -2.94 -7.60 -1.68
C PHE A 18 -2.48 -6.31 -2.36
N CYS A 19 -2.84 -5.14 -1.80
CA CYS A 19 -2.36 -3.86 -2.31
C CYS A 19 -0.83 -3.78 -2.24
N PHE A 20 -0.21 -4.19 -1.13
CA PHE A 20 1.24 -4.20 -0.99
C PHE A 20 1.91 -5.14 -2.01
N GLN A 21 1.39 -6.35 -2.18
CA GLN A 21 1.88 -7.31 -3.18
C GLN A 21 1.77 -6.74 -4.59
N LEU A 22 0.62 -6.16 -4.95
CA LEU A 22 0.41 -5.55 -6.26
C LEU A 22 1.43 -4.43 -6.51
N LEU A 23 1.64 -3.55 -5.53
CA LEU A 23 2.62 -2.47 -5.61
C LEU A 23 4.07 -2.98 -5.68
N SER A 24 4.37 -4.14 -5.08
CA SER A 24 5.70 -4.76 -5.13
C SER A 24 6.00 -5.47 -6.46
N VAL A 25 4.96 -5.97 -7.16
CA VAL A 25 5.12 -6.67 -8.45
C VAL A 25 5.30 -5.67 -9.59
N THR A 26 4.73 -4.48 -9.45
CA THR A 26 5.01 -3.38 -10.36
C THR A 26 6.44 -2.89 -10.10
N GLN A 27 7.38 -3.22 -10.98
CA GLN A 27 8.76 -2.69 -10.98
C GLN A 27 8.70 -1.19 -11.27
N THR A 28 8.30 -0.42 -10.27
CA THR A 28 7.97 1.00 -10.39
C THR A 28 8.87 1.76 -9.44
N ASP A 29 9.67 2.66 -9.97
CA ASP A 29 10.58 3.48 -9.18
C ASP A 29 9.82 4.44 -8.24
N MET A 30 8.55 4.74 -8.54
CA MET A 30 7.69 5.58 -7.69
C MET A 30 6.20 5.29 -7.85
N ILE A 31 5.43 5.59 -6.80
CA ILE A 31 3.97 5.67 -6.82
C ILE A 31 3.56 7.14 -6.76
N LYS A 32 2.69 7.56 -7.69
CA LYS A 32 2.03 8.86 -7.66
C LYS A 32 0.58 8.69 -7.24
N MET A 33 0.19 9.36 -6.16
CA MET A 33 -1.18 9.39 -5.67
C MET A 33 -1.75 10.79 -5.79
N ARG A 34 -2.90 10.92 -6.43
CA ARG A 34 -3.67 12.17 -6.42
C ARG A 34 -4.63 12.13 -5.25
N VAL A 35 -4.46 13.07 -4.31
CA VAL A 35 -5.39 13.22 -3.18
C VAL A 35 -6.59 14.07 -3.58
N SER A 36 -7.66 13.99 -2.80
CA SER A 36 -8.96 14.62 -3.07
C SER A 36 -8.89 16.15 -3.20
N ASP A 37 -7.92 16.79 -2.58
CA ASP A 37 -7.66 18.23 -2.71
C ASP A 37 -6.88 18.61 -3.98
N GLY A 38 -6.60 17.63 -4.84
CA GLY A 38 -5.94 17.81 -6.13
C GLY A 38 -4.41 17.79 -6.06
N ARG A 39 -3.81 17.73 -4.86
CA ARG A 39 -2.35 17.59 -4.72
C ARG A 39 -1.88 16.19 -5.15
N GLU A 40 -0.61 16.11 -5.53
CA GLU A 40 0.07 14.86 -5.85
C GLU A 40 1.03 14.49 -4.71
N LEU A 41 0.87 13.28 -4.16
CA LEU A 41 1.80 12.64 -3.23
C LEU A 41 2.65 11.66 -4.02
N VAL A 42 3.96 11.77 -3.89
CA VAL A 42 4.91 10.88 -4.58
C VAL A 42 5.66 10.06 -3.55
N LEU A 43 5.50 8.74 -3.60
CA LEU A 43 6.29 7.78 -2.84
C LEU A 43 7.37 7.25 -3.77
N LYS A 44 8.65 7.58 -3.52
CA LYS A 44 9.78 7.01 -4.25
C LYS A 44 10.29 5.79 -3.50
N PHE A 45 10.51 4.69 -4.20
CA PHE A 45 11.17 3.54 -3.61
C PHE A 45 12.68 3.72 -3.79
N GLU A 46 13.41 3.81 -2.69
CA GLU A 46 14.86 3.72 -2.76
C GLU A 46 15.24 2.28 -3.14
N GLU A 47 16.00 2.10 -4.22
CA GLU A 47 16.72 0.86 -4.45
C GLU A 47 17.69 0.68 -3.30
N ASN A 48 17.31 -0.17 -2.34
CA ASN A 48 18.24 -0.65 -1.35
C ASN A 48 19.23 -1.53 -2.12
N LYS A 49 20.38 -0.96 -2.51
CA LYS A 49 21.54 -1.75 -2.92
C LYS A 49 21.98 -2.54 -1.69
N VAL A 50 21.32 -3.67 -1.46
CA VAL A 50 21.82 -4.71 -0.57
C VAL A 50 23.10 -5.19 -1.24
N ASN A 51 24.23 -4.63 -0.80
CA ASN A 51 25.54 -5.14 -1.15
C ASN A 51 25.61 -6.56 -0.55
N HIS A 52 25.44 -7.56 -1.40
CA HIS A 52 25.74 -8.96 -1.10
C HIS A 52 27.25 -9.20 -1.23
#